data_AF-A0A483C0A0-F1
#
_entry.id   AF-A0A483C0A0-F1
#
_cell.length_a   1.000
_cell.length_b   1.000
_cell.length_c   1.000
_cell.angle_alpha   90.00
_cell.angle_beta   90.00
_cell.angle_gamma   90.00
#
_symmetry.space_group_name_H-M   'P 1'
#
loop_
_entity.id
_entity.type
_entity.pdbx_description
1 polymer ?
#
loop_
_entity_poly.entity_id
_entity_poly.type
_entity_poly.pdbx_seq_one_letter_code
_entity_poly.pdbx_strand_id
1 'polypeptide(L)' 'MKEAISDGVDLMGYTMWGPIDLISFSTSEMSKRYGFIYVDQDDSGKGTLDRIKKDSFYWFKKVIASNGEDLS' A
#
# COMPACT_ATOMS: atom_id res chain seq x y z
N MET A 1 -7.68 12.28 -7.43
CA MET A 1 -8.25 11.43 -8.50
C MET A 1 -9.61 11.96 -8.92
N LYS A 2 -10.60 12.06 -8.02
CA LYS A 2 -11.92 12.62 -8.33
C LYS A 2 -11.87 13.99 -9.03
N GLU A 3 -11.12 14.95 -8.48
CA GLU A 3 -10.94 16.27 -9.11
C GLU A 3 -10.40 16.18 -10.54
N ALA A 4 -9.30 15.46 -10.77
CA ALA A 4 -8.71 15.30 -12.09
C ALA A 4 -9.65 14.62 -13.11
N ILE A 5 -10.45 13.64 -12.66
CA ILE A 5 -11.49 13.01 -13.49
C ILE A 5 -12.59 14.03 -13.82
N SER A 6 -12.98 14.87 -12.85
CA SER A 6 -13.94 15.96 -13.06
C SER A 6 -13.44 17.01 -14.04
N ASP A 7 -12.12 17.22 -14.10
CA ASP A 7 -11.46 18.10 -15.09
C ASP A 7 -11.35 17.45 -16.49
N GLY A 8 -11.82 16.21 -16.66
CA GLY A 8 -11.88 15.51 -17.96
C GLY A 8 -10.68 14.61 -18.25
N VAL A 9 -9.81 14.33 -17.28
CA VAL A 9 -8.69 13.38 -17.45
C VAL A 9 -9.22 11.95 -17.53
N ASP A 10 -8.83 11.22 -18.59
CA ASP A 10 -9.07 9.79 -18.72
C ASP A 10 -8.08 9.00 -17.84
N LEU A 11 -8.50 8.68 -16.62
CA LEU A 11 -7.69 7.97 -15.63
C LEU A 11 -8.10 6.49 -15.56
N MET A 12 -7.26 5.61 -16.08
CA MET A 12 -7.52 4.15 -16.09
C MET A 12 -7.61 3.53 -14.68
N GLY A 13 -6.87 4.06 -13.71
CA GLY A 13 -6.86 3.52 -12.35
C GLY A 13 -5.67 3.96 -11.51
N TYR A 14 -5.54 3.35 -10.33
CA TYR A 14 -4.50 3.64 -9.36
C TYR A 14 -3.94 2.36 -8.75
N THR A 15 -2.61 2.24 -8.74
CA THR A 15 -1.91 1.10 -8.13
C THR A 15 -0.95 1.62 -7.07
N MET A 16 -1.16 1.18 -5.82
CA MET A 16 -0.28 1.54 -4.71
C MET A 16 1.08 0.89 -4.88
N TRP A 17 2.14 1.66 -4.69
CA TRP A 17 3.49 1.11 -4.65
C TRP A 17 3.69 0.22 -3.43
N GLY A 18 4.24 -0.98 -3.66
CA GLY A 18 4.58 -1.93 -2.60
C GLY A 18 3.41 -2.25 -1.67
N PRO A 19 2.30 -2.87 -2.14
CA PRO A 19 1.13 -3.18 -1.31
C PRO A 19 1.43 -4.17 -0.16
N ILE A 20 2.57 -4.85 -0.25
CA ILE A 20 3.22 -5.65 0.81
C ILE A 20 4.59 -5.05 1.08
N ASP A 21 5.02 -5.02 2.35
CA ASP A 21 6.35 -4.54 2.72
C ASP A 21 7.44 -5.27 1.91
N LEU A 22 8.39 -4.50 1.40
CA LEU A 22 9.47 -4.93 0.52
C LEU A 22 10.74 -4.13 0.82
N ILE A 23 11.88 -4.62 0.32
CA ILE A 23 13.17 -3.92 0.43
C ILE A 23 13.15 -2.67 -0.46
N SER A 24 13.39 -1.51 0.13
CA SER A 24 13.41 -0.24 -0.60
C SER A 24 14.48 -0.23 -1.71
N PHE A 25 14.15 0.33 -2.87
CA PHE A 25 15.11 0.38 -3.99
C PHE A 25 16.31 1.30 -3.70
N SER A 26 16.09 2.45 -3.07
CA SER A 26 17.13 3.48 -2.91
C SER A 26 18.17 3.14 -1.85
N THR A 27 17.74 2.52 -0.75
CA THR A 27 18.53 2.35 0.47
C THR A 27 18.67 0.90 0.89
N SER A 28 18.01 -0.03 0.21
CA SER A 28 17.99 -1.46 0.56
C SER A 28 17.48 -1.71 1.99
N GLU A 29 16.44 -0.99 2.40
CA GLU A 29 15.88 -1.03 3.77
C GLU A 29 14.52 -1.76 3.79
N MET A 30 14.34 -2.66 4.75
CA MET A 30 13.03 -3.21 5.18
C MET A 30 12.33 -2.30 6.21
N SER A 31 13.10 -1.52 6.98
CA SER A 31 12.58 -0.59 7.99
C SER A 31 11.74 0.53 7.40
N LYS A 32 11.99 0.91 6.14
CA LYS A 32 11.15 1.81 5.35
C LYS A 32 9.96 1.05 4.73
N ARG A 33 8.83 1.08 5.42
CA ARG A 33 7.65 0.25 5.10
C ARG A 33 6.60 1.02 4.30
N TYR A 34 6.07 0.38 3.26
CA TYR A 34 5.05 0.94 2.34
C TYR A 34 3.72 0.19 2.38
N GLY A 35 3.76 -1.11 2.67
CA GLY A 35 2.65 -2.00 2.39
C GLY A 35 1.48 -1.86 3.33
N PHE A 36 0.33 -2.31 2.85
CA PHE A 36 -0.83 -2.63 3.67
C PHE A 36 -0.63 -3.95 4.43
N ILE A 37 0.30 -4.78 3.95
CA ILE A 37 0.69 -6.05 4.57
C ILE A 37 2.09 -5.88 5.14
N TYR A 38 2.21 -6.01 6.45
CA TYR A 38 3.49 -6.08 7.14
C TYR A 38 4.17 -7.41 6.85
N VAL A 39 5.49 -7.37 6.66
CA VAL A 39 6.35 -8.55 6.59
C VAL A 39 7.32 -8.51 7.76
N ASP A 40 7.35 -9.59 8.53
CA ASP A 40 8.27 -9.75 9.66
C ASP A 40 9.69 -10.05 9.17
N GLN A 41 10.39 -8.97 8.82
CA GLN A 41 11.80 -8.97 8.46
C GLN A 41 12.41 -7.61 8.81
N ASP A 42 13.62 -7.61 9.34
CA ASP A 42 14.44 -6.42 9.59
C ASP A 42 15.49 -6.18 8.48
N ASP A 43 16.25 -5.08 8.61
CA ASP A 43 17.29 -4.69 7.65
C ASP A 43 18.48 -5.67 7.61
N SER A 44 18.64 -6.51 8.63
CA SER A 44 19.64 -7.57 8.69
C SER A 44 19.13 -8.91 8.15
N GLY A 45 17.91 -8.94 7.60
CA GLY A 45 17.26 -10.14 7.07
C GLY A 45 16.75 -11.10 8.14
N LYS A 46 16.65 -10.67 9.41
CA LYS A 46 16.11 -11.50 10.49
C LYS A 46 14.60 -11.29 10.61
N GLY A 47 13.89 -12.37 10.89
CA GLY A 47 12.43 -12.39 11.07
C GLY A 47 11.83 -13.70 10.59
N THR A 48 10.54 -13.88 10.83
CA THR A 48 9.79 -15.09 10.45
C THR A 48 9.30 -15.08 8.99
N LEU A 49 9.33 -13.91 8.34
CA LEU A 49 8.65 -13.63 7.08
C LEU A 49 7.13 -13.74 7.16
N ASP A 50 6.54 -13.77 8.36
CA ASP A 50 5.09 -13.78 8.53
C ASP A 50 4.47 -12.51 7.97
N ARG A 51 3.24 -12.65 7.47
CA ARG A 51 2.46 -11.57 6.87
C ARG A 51 1.33 -11.17 7.80
N ILE A 52 1.29 -9.89 8.15
CA ILE A 52 0.27 -9.34 9.05
C ILE A 52 -0.47 -8.22 8.33
N LYS A 53 -1.80 -8.28 8.33
CA LYS A 53 -2.63 -7.20 7.77
C LYS A 53 -2.54 -5.99 8.69
N LYS A 54 -2.09 -4.85 8.18
CA LYS A 54 -2.11 -3.57 8.90
C LYS A 54 -3.53 -3.00 8.89
N ASP A 55 -3.82 -1.99 9.70
CA ASP A 55 -5.13 -1.32 9.68
C ASP A 55 -5.46 -0.75 8.29
N SER A 56 -4.43 -0.22 7.62
CA SER A 56 -4.51 0.30 6.26
C SER A 56 -4.93 -0.76 5.22
N PHE A 57 -4.77 -2.05 5.50
CA PHE A 57 -5.32 -3.13 4.68
C PHE A 57 -6.85 -3.08 4.62
N TYR A 58 -7.49 -2.94 5.78
CA TYR A 58 -8.95 -2.90 5.85
C TYR A 58 -9.49 -1.58 5.32
N TRP A 59 -8.79 -0.48 5.57
CA TRP A 59 -9.10 0.81 4.95
C TRP A 59 -9.04 0.71 3.43
N PHE A 60 -7.94 0.23 2.83
CA PHE A 60 -7.82 0.18 1.37
C PHE A 60 -8.79 -0.83 0.74
N LYS A 61 -9.11 -1.94 1.43
CA LYS A 61 -10.21 -2.84 1.04
C LYS A 61 -11.54 -2.09 0.93
N LYS A 62 -11.85 -1.21 1.89
CA LYS A 62 -13.08 -0.40 1.91
C LYS A 62 -13.07 0.67 0.81
N VAL A 63 -11.93 1.32 0.57
CA VAL A 63 -11.74 2.26 -0.54
C VAL A 63 -12.04 1.57 -1.88
N ILE A 64 -11.47 0.40 -2.12
CA ILE A 64 -11.71 -0.36 -3.36
C ILE A 64 -13.18 -0.78 -3.46
N ALA A 65 -13.76 -1.35 -2.40
CA ALA A 65 -15.14 -1.82 -2.40
C ALA A 65 -16.17 -0.70 -2.60
N SER A 66 -15.85 0.52 -2.15
CA SER A 66 -16.68 1.71 -2.35
C SER A 66 -16.36 2.47 -3.63
N ASN A 67 -15.46 1.97 -4.49
CA ASN A 67 -14.93 2.68 -5.65
C ASN A 67 -14.44 4.11 -5.32
N GLY A 68 -13.86 4.30 -4.14
CA GLY A 68 -13.37 5.60 -3.67
C GLY A 68 -14.45 6.55 -3.12
N GLU A 69 -15.67 6.07 -2.87
CA GLU A 69 -16.71 6.85 -2.20
C GLU A 69 -16.53 6.91 -0.68
N ASP A 70 -15.96 5.88 -0.07
CA ASP A 70 -15.62 5.86 1.35
C ASP A 70 -14.11 5.82 1.56
N LEU A 71 -13.56 6.98 1.95
CA LEU A 71 -12.13 7.19 2.24
C LEU A 71 -11.84 7.31 3.75
N SER A 72 -12.86 7.13 4.60
CA SER A 72 -12.76 7.32 6.06
C SER A 72 -12.10 6.16 6.80
#